data_AF-A0A1V5PCG3-F1
#
_entry.id   AF-A0A1V5PCG3-F1
#
_cell.length_a   1.000
_cell.length_b   1.000
_cell.length_c   1.000
_cell.angle_alpha   90.00
_cell.angle_beta   90.00
_cell.angle_gamma   90.00
#
_symmetry.space_group_name_H-M   'P 1'
#
loop_
_entity.id
_entity.type
_entity.pdbx_description
1 polymer ?
#
loop_
_entity_poly.entity_id
_entity_poly.type
_entity_poly.pdbx_seq_one_letter_code
_entity_poly.pdbx_strand_id
1 'polypeptide(L)'
;MKAIGASKLDIFRFIWIETIIICTLGGVFGSIIAIVGGSGVEFLVKKVLPYAPKGHLVTVGPDLVGLSFLSAIILGIIAGLYPAFRAASMRPIEAIRSGE
;
A
#
# COMPACT_ATOMS: atom_id res chain seq x y z
N MET A 1 -11.05 -8.70 20.90
CA MET A 1 -12.39 -8.38 20.32
C MET A 1 -13.40 -9.53 20.42
N LYS A 2 -13.09 -10.74 19.95
CA LYS A 2 -14.02 -11.89 20.03
C LYS A 2 -14.45 -12.28 21.45
N ALA A 3 -13.58 -12.09 22.45
CA ALA A 3 -13.88 -12.35 23.85
C ALA A 3 -14.88 -11.37 24.48
N ILE A 4 -15.11 -10.22 23.83
CA ILE A 4 -16.05 -9.17 24.26
C ILE A 4 -17.41 -9.33 23.51
N GLY A 5 -17.55 -10.37 22.69
CA GLY A 5 -18.80 -10.67 21.97
C GLY A 5 -18.87 -10.18 20.52
N ALA A 6 -17.79 -9.62 19.95
CA ALA A 6 -17.76 -9.18 18.55
C ALA A 6 -17.91 -10.37 17.59
N SER A 7 -18.75 -10.22 16.56
CA SER A 7 -18.94 -11.25 15.54
C SER A 7 -17.70 -11.42 14.69
N LYS A 8 -17.53 -12.61 14.08
CA LYS A 8 -16.45 -12.88 13.12
C LYS A 8 -16.47 -11.87 11.96
N LEU A 9 -17.67 -11.46 11.55
CA LEU A 9 -17.88 -10.51 10.46
C LEU A 9 -17.45 -9.09 10.85
N ASP A 10 -17.66 -8.68 12.11
CA ASP A 10 -17.28 -7.34 12.57
C ASP A 10 -15.76 -7.17 12.58
N ILE A 11 -15.05 -8.20 13.08
CA ILE A 11 -13.58 -8.23 13.08
C ILE A 11 -13.04 -8.21 11.65
N PHE A 12 -13.64 -9.00 10.76
CA PHE A 12 -13.26 -9.00 9.35
C PHE A 12 -13.44 -7.62 8.71
N ARG A 13 -14.61 -6.98 8.90
CA ARG A 13 -14.90 -5.65 8.35
C ARG A 13 -13.96 -4.58 8.88
N PHE A 14 -13.61 -4.64 10.17
CA PHE A 14 -12.68 -3.70 10.78
C PHE A 14 -11.29 -3.78 10.13
N ILE A 15 -10.72 -4.99 10.07
CA ILE A 15 -9.40 -5.22 9.47
C ILE A 15 -9.40 -4.87 7.97
N TRP A 16 -10.49 -5.18 7.27
CA TRP A 16 -10.63 -4.88 5.85
C TRP A 16 -10.65 -3.38 5.56
N ILE A 17 -11.39 -2.60 6.36
CA ILE A 17 -11.41 -1.14 6.27
C ILE A 17 -10.03 -0.56 6.59
N GLU A 18 -9.37 -1.05 7.64
CA GLU A 18 -8.02 -0.60 8.02
C GLU A 18 -7.00 -0.88 6.90
N THR A 19 -7.08 -2.06 6.28
CA THR A 19 -6.27 -2.42 5.11
C THR A 19 -6.50 -1.44 3.97
N ILE A 20 -7.75 -1.13 3.64
CA ILE A 20 -8.07 -0.18 2.56
C ILE A 20 -7.53 1.22 2.86
N ILE A 21 -7.66 1.69 4.10
CA ILE A 21 -7.16 3.00 4.52
C ILE A 21 -5.63 3.03 4.35
N ILE A 22 -4.91 2.02 4.84
CA ILE A 22 -3.45 1.93 4.74
C ILE A 22 -3.01 1.83 3.27
N CYS A 23 -3.65 0.99 2.46
CA CYS A 23 -3.32 0.83 1.04
C CYS A 23 -3.58 2.12 0.25
N THR A 24 -4.69 2.81 0.52
CA THR A 24 -5.03 4.06 -0.17
C THR A 24 -4.03 5.16 0.21
N LEU A 25 -3.77 5.34 1.50
CA LEU A 25 -2.79 6.33 1.97
C LEU A 25 -1.39 6.00 1.43
N GLY A 26 -0.95 4.75 1.56
CA GLY A 26 0.34 4.29 1.05
C GLY A 26 0.47 4.50 -0.46
N GLY A 27 -0.58 4.22 -1.23
CA GLY A 27 -0.60 4.46 -2.68
C GLY A 27 -0.51 5.94 -3.03
N VAL A 28 -1.23 6.82 -2.31
CA VAL A 28 -1.19 8.28 -2.53
C VAL A 28 0.21 8.82 -2.19
N PHE A 29 0.73 8.50 -1.01
CA PHE A 29 2.06 8.94 -0.59
C PHE A 29 3.16 8.38 -1.51
N GLY A 30 3.07 7.10 -1.87
CA GLY A 30 4.00 6.47 -2.80
C GLY A 30 4.00 7.14 -4.18
N SER A 31 2.81 7.51 -4.70
CA SER A 31 2.69 8.22 -5.98
C SER A 31 3.32 9.61 -5.92
N ILE A 32 3.11 10.35 -4.83
CA ILE A 32 3.73 11.67 -4.62
C ILE A 32 5.25 11.53 -4.56
N ILE A 33 5.77 10.57 -3.79
CA ILE A 33 7.20 10.30 -3.67
C ILE A 33 7.79 9.90 -5.03
N ALA A 34 7.08 9.11 -5.84
CA ALA A 34 7.54 8.72 -7.16
C ALA A 34 7.67 9.92 -8.12
N ILE A 35 6.71 10.85 -8.12
CA ILE A 35 6.73 12.04 -8.97
C ILE A 35 7.85 13.01 -8.53
N VAL A 36 7.94 13.27 -7.23
CA VAL A 36 8.97 14.18 -6.67
C VAL A 36 10.35 13.57 -6.82
N GLY A 37 10.49 12.27 -6.52
CA GLY A 37 11.73 11.52 -6.67
C GLY A 37 12.19 11.45 -8.12
N GLY A 38 11.28 11.20 -9.06
CA GLY A 38 11.59 11.21 -10.50
C GLY A 38 12.15 12.57 -10.96
N SER A 39 11.50 13.66 -10.56
CA SER A 39 11.97 15.03 -10.84
C SER A 39 13.32 15.32 -10.19
N GLY A 40 13.53 14.84 -8.95
CA GLY A 40 14.78 15.01 -8.20
C GLY A 40 15.95 14.25 -8.84
N VAL A 41 15.73 13.02 -9.29
CA VAL A 41 16.72 12.22 -10.03
C VAL A 41 17.06 12.90 -11.36
N GLU A 42 16.07 13.40 -12.09
CA GLU A 42 16.31 14.12 -13.34
C GLU A 42 17.18 15.37 -13.14
N PHE A 43 16.92 16.16 -12.10
CA PHE A 43 17.73 17.33 -11.74
C PHE A 43 19.18 16.94 -11.42
N LEU A 44 19.38 15.86 -10.66
CA LEU A 44 20.70 15.40 -10.27
C LEU A 44 21.51 14.89 -11.47
N VAL A 45 20.86 14.13 -12.36
CA VAL A 45 21.48 13.59 -13.59
C VAL A 45 21.90 14.73 -14.53
N LYS A 46 21.04 15.75 -14.73
CA LYS A 46 21.36 16.93 -15.56
C LYS A 46 22.54 17.75 -15.02
N LYS A 47 22.77 17.73 -13.70
CA LYS A 47 23.89 18.44 -13.06
C LYS A 47 25.22 17.69 -13.22
N VAL A 48 25.19 16.36 -13.31
CA VAL A 48 26.39 15.51 -13.40
C VAL A 48 26.84 15.26 -14.85
N LEU A 49 25.91 15.24 -15.82
CA LEU A 49 26.22 14.98 -17.23
C LEU A 49 25.99 16.22 -18.11
N PRO A 50 27.06 16.97 -18.50
CA PRO A 50 26.95 18.19 -19.30
C PRO A 50 26.48 17.98 -20.75
N TYR A 51 26.43 16.73 -21.24
CA TYR A 51 25.98 16.35 -22.59
C TYR A 51 24.63 15.62 -22.61
N ALA A 52 23.89 15.61 -21.49
CA ALA A 52 22.56 15.00 -21.48
C ALA A 52 21.63 15.77 -22.44
N PRO A 53 20.95 15.08 -23.39
CA PRO A 53 20.00 15.73 -24.28
C PRO A 53 18.91 16.43 -23.47
N LYS A 54 18.46 17.61 -23.94
CA LYS A 54 17.42 18.44 -23.31
C LYS A 54 16.01 17.80 -23.29
N GLY A 55 15.91 16.49 -23.48
CA GLY A 55 14.67 15.73 -23.38
C GLY A 55 14.36 15.36 -21.91
N HIS A 56 13.09 15.10 -21.62
CA HIS A 56 12.71 14.42 -20.37
C HIS A 56 13.34 13.03 -20.36
N LEU A 57 14.31 12.80 -19.48
CA LEU A 57 14.92 11.47 -19.32
C LEU A 57 13.99 10.52 -18.56
N VAL A 58 13.15 11.08 -17.68
CA VAL A 58 12.19 10.32 -16.87
C VAL A 58 10.80 10.88 -17.14
N THR A 59 10.10 10.30 -18.13
CA THR A 59 8.71 10.66 -18.39
C THR A 59 7.81 9.83 -17.48
N VAL A 60 7.53 10.33 -16.28
CA VAL A 60 6.51 9.74 -15.40
C VAL A 60 5.14 10.12 -15.99
N GLY A 61 4.67 9.33 -16.95
CA GLY A 61 3.36 9.53 -17.55
C GLY A 61 2.23 9.29 -16.56
N PRO A 62 1.08 9.98 -16.69
CA PRO A 62 -0.08 9.74 -15.83
C PRO A 62 -0.58 8.29 -15.90
N ASP A 63 -0.41 7.61 -17.04
CA ASP A 63 -0.71 6.19 -17.21
C ASP A 63 0.14 5.28 -16.31
N LEU A 64 1.44 5.56 -16.17
CA LEU A 64 2.36 4.79 -15.33
C LEU A 64 2.04 4.96 -13.85
N VAL A 65 1.71 6.18 -13.43
CA VAL A 65 1.28 6.47 -12.05
C VAL A 65 -0.04 5.78 -11.75
N GLY A 66 -1.00 5.88 -12.67
CA GLY A 66 -2.30 5.21 -12.55
C GLY A 66 -2.15 3.70 -12.44
N LEU A 67 -1.35 3.07 -13.32
CA LEU A 67 -1.09 1.63 -13.29
C LEU A 67 -0.39 1.21 -11.99
N SER A 68 0.61 1.97 -11.55
CA SER A 68 1.35 1.68 -10.31
C SER A 68 0.44 1.77 -9.09
N PHE A 69 -0.38 2.81 -9.00
CA PHE A 69 -1.36 2.98 -7.92
C PHE A 69 -2.41 1.85 -7.91
N LEU A 70 -2.94 1.51 -9.09
CA LEU A 70 -3.90 0.42 -9.22
C LEU A 70 -3.29 -0.93 -8.78
N SER A 71 -2.06 -1.19 -9.21
CA SER A 71 -1.34 -2.41 -8.85
C SER A 71 -1.07 -2.48 -7.34
N ALA A 72 -0.71 -1.36 -6.70
CA ALA A 72 -0.51 -1.28 -5.26
C ALA A 72 -1.80 -1.59 -4.48
N ILE A 73 -2.95 -1.08 -4.93
CA ILE A 73 -4.25 -1.39 -4.32
C ILE A 73 -4.59 -2.87 -4.48
N ILE A 74 -4.46 -3.42 -5.69
CA ILE A 74 -4.77 -4.83 -5.98
C ILE A 74 -3.91 -5.75 -5.11
N LEU A 75 -2.59 -5.50 -5.08
CA LEU A 75 -1.66 -6.28 -4.26
C LEU A 75 -1.97 -6.13 -2.77
N GLY A 76 -2.30 -4.93 -2.31
CA GLY A 76 -2.68 -4.66 -0.93
C GLY A 76 -3.95 -5.40 -0.50
N ILE A 77 -4.98 -5.41 -1.34
CA ILE A 77 -6.22 -6.15 -1.09
C ILE A 77 -5.94 -7.66 -1.04
N ILE A 78 -5.19 -8.20 -2.00
CA ILE A 78 -4.85 -9.64 -2.02
C ILE A 78 -4.05 -10.02 -0.78
N ALA A 79 -3.06 -9.20 -0.41
CA ALA A 79 -2.22 -9.42 0.76
C ALA A 79 -3.00 -9.33 2.08
N GLY A 80 -3.99 -8.43 2.18
CA GLY A 80 -4.82 -8.25 3.38
C GLY A 80 -5.99 -9.22 3.50
N LEU A 81 -6.50 -9.76 2.40
CA LEU A 81 -7.70 -10.61 2.42
C LEU A 81 -7.47 -11.94 3.16
N TYR A 82 -6.34 -12.60 2.90
CA TYR A 82 -5.97 -13.85 3.56
C TYR A 82 -5.79 -13.72 5.08
N PRO A 83 -4.96 -12.78 5.60
CA PRO A 83 -4.80 -12.60 7.04
C PRO A 83 -6.08 -12.11 7.71
N ALA A 84 -6.89 -11.24 7.07
CA ALA A 84 -8.17 -10.80 7.63
C ALA A 84 -9.12 -11.99 7.84
N PHE A 85 -9.20 -12.91 6.86
CA PHE A 85 -10.02 -14.11 6.98
C PHE A 85 -9.50 -15.07 8.06
N ARG A 86 -8.17 -15.24 8.15
CA ARG A 86 -7.52 -16.05 9.18
C ARG A 86 -7.74 -15.48 10.58
N ALA A 87 -7.65 -14.15 10.76
CA ALA A 87 -7.89 -13.48 12.03
C ALA A 87 -9.35 -13.59 12.47
N ALA A 88 -10.30 -13.42 11.54
CA ALA A 88 -11.73 -13.57 11.81
C ALA A 88 -12.13 -15.00 12.22
N SER A 89 -11.38 -16.02 11.79
CA SER A 89 -11.66 -17.44 12.09
C SER A 89 -10.99 -17.96 13.37
N MET A 90 -9.93 -17.31 13.87
CA MET A 90 -9.19 -17.71 15.07
C MET A 90 -10.07 -17.79 16.32
N ARG A 91 -9.93 -18.86 17.13
CA ARG A 91 -10.74 -19.06 18.35
C ARG A 91 -10.18 -18.18 19.48
N PRO A 92 -11.02 -17.58 20.32
CA PRO A 92 -10.57 -16.68 21.38
C PRO A 92 -9.69 -17.40 22.42
N ILE A 93 -9.94 -18.68 22.68
CA ILE A 93 -9.09 -19.50 23.57
C ILE A 93 -7.68 -19.70 23.01
N GLU A 94 -7.52 -19.78 21.69
CA GLU A 94 -6.21 -19.89 21.04
C GLU A 94 -5.45 -18.58 21.09
N ALA A 95 -6.12 -17.45 20.86
CA ALA A 95 -5.51 -16.12 20.96
C ALA A 95 -5.01 -15.83 22.40
N ILE A 96 -5.82 -16.12 23.41
CA ILE A 96 -5.43 -15.91 24.81
C ILE A 96 -4.29 -16.87 25.23
N ARG A 97 -4.30 -18.11 24.73
CA ARG A 97 -3.24 -19.09 25.04
C ARG A 97 -1.92 -18.78 24.31
N SER A 98 -1.97 -18.13 23.15
CA SER A 98 -0.75 -17.71 22.42
C SER A 98 -0.09 -16.45 22.99
N GLY A 99 -0.72 -15.74 23.94
CA GLY A 99 -0.08 -14.59 24.61
C GLY A 99 0.18 -13.40 23.69
N GLU A 100 -0.74 -13.16 22.74
CA GLU A 100 -0.87 -11.92 21.96
C GLU A 100 -2.33 -11.45 21.96
#